data_AF-A0A4R5KI31-F1
#
_entry.id   AF-A0A4R5KI31-F1
#
_cell.length_a   1.000
_cell.length_b   1.000
_cell.length_c   1.000
_cell.angle_alpha   90.00
_cell.angle_beta   90.00
_cell.angle_gamma   90.00
#
_symmetry.space_group_name_H-M   'P 1'
#
loop_
_entity.id
_entity.type
_entity.pdbx_description
1 polymer ?
#
loop_
_entity_poly.entity_id
_entity_poly.type
_entity_poly.pdbx_seq_one_letter_code
_entity_poly.pdbx_strand_id
1 'polypeptide(L)'
;MKLEMMDKPSVVQLFGFSKTHAADKSYSEDVMELIGQVWREVHEHRLSTTGINYVAYEDGDVLFAGVELAAEPDRPTSLMKKRFSFSRYARFIHIGPYSGLDEAHSSIRAALQASGHRYCQPTMEIYGHWNEDSAKNETEIRYTLV
;
A
#
# COMPACT_ATOMS: atom_id res chain seq x y z
N MET A 1 13.02 -15.15 5.11
CA MET A 1 11.76 -14.38 5.09
C MET A 1 10.95 -14.73 6.34
N LYS A 2 10.40 -13.77 7.08
CA LYS A 2 9.51 -14.01 8.23
C LYS A 2 8.11 -13.50 7.91
N LEU A 3 7.20 -14.40 7.53
CA LEU A 3 5.80 -14.08 7.25
C LEU A 3 4.97 -14.29 8.53
N GLU A 4 4.27 -13.27 8.98
CA GLU A 4 3.47 -13.29 10.21
C GLU A 4 1.98 -13.38 9.86
N MET A 5 1.26 -14.31 10.47
CA MET A 5 -0.20 -14.42 10.30
C MET A 5 -0.89 -13.56 11.36
N MET A 6 -1.67 -12.59 10.92
CA MET A 6 -2.36 -11.64 11.78
C MET A 6 -3.85 -12.01 11.82
N ASP A 7 -4.30 -12.51 12.97
CA ASP A 7 -5.71 -12.86 13.20
C ASP A 7 -6.53 -11.70 13.80
N LYS A 8 -5.87 -10.59 14.13
CA LYS A 8 -6.54 -9.37 14.59
C LYS A 8 -6.98 -8.55 13.37
N PRO A 9 -8.27 -8.18 13.27
CA PRO A 9 -8.73 -7.30 12.21
C PRO A 9 -8.02 -5.94 12.22
N SER A 10 -7.72 -5.44 11.03
CA SER A 10 -7.14 -4.12 10.81
C SER A 10 -7.99 -3.34 9.82
N VAL A 11 -8.22 -2.06 10.10
CA VAL A 11 -8.96 -1.16 9.21
C VAL A 11 -8.10 0.07 9.00
N VAL A 12 -7.92 0.48 7.75
CA VAL A 12 -7.27 1.74 7.39
C VAL A 12 -8.22 2.58 6.57
N GLN A 13 -8.23 3.88 6.83
CA GLN A 13 -9.00 4.85 6.06
C GLN A 13 -8.01 5.78 5.35
N LEU A 14 -7.99 5.69 4.04
CA LEU A 14 -7.05 6.39 3.20
C LEU A 14 -7.74 7.48 2.40
N PHE A 15 -6.99 8.55 2.14
CA PHE A 15 -7.36 9.62 1.22
C PHE A 15 -6.35 9.64 0.09
N GLY A 16 -6.81 9.50 -1.15
CA GLY A 16 -5.92 9.20 -2.25
C GLY A 16 -6.56 9.23 -3.63
N PHE A 17 -5.87 8.61 -4.58
CA PHE A 17 -6.31 8.49 -5.97
C PHE A 17 -6.29 7.02 -6.40
N SER A 18 -7.18 6.66 -7.33
CA SER A 18 -7.24 5.34 -7.93
C SER A 18 -6.96 5.37 -9.42
N LYS A 19 -6.37 4.30 -9.95
CA LYS A 19 -6.15 4.13 -11.39
C LYS A 19 -6.19 2.65 -11.74
N THR A 20 -6.77 2.32 -12.89
CA THR A 20 -6.62 1.00 -13.50
C THR A 20 -5.28 0.94 -14.21
N HIS A 21 -4.45 -0.04 -13.85
CA HIS A 21 -3.17 -0.29 -14.47
C HIS A 21 -3.30 -0.55 -15.97
N ALA A 22 -2.41 0.04 -16.75
CA ALA A 22 -2.32 -0.24 -18.17
C ALA A 22 -1.26 -1.32 -18.41
N ALA A 23 -1.60 -2.37 -19.17
CA ALA A 23 -0.75 -3.55 -19.36
C ALA A 23 0.61 -3.28 -20.03
N ASP A 24 0.79 -2.10 -20.63
CA ASP A 24 2.03 -1.66 -21.28
C ASP A 24 2.96 -0.85 -20.35
N LYS A 25 2.55 -0.61 -19.09
CA LYS A 25 3.34 0.13 -18.10
C LYS A 25 3.83 -0.77 -16.97
N SER A 26 4.81 -0.29 -16.22
CA SER A 26 5.16 -0.91 -14.94
C SER A 26 4.22 -0.43 -13.83
N TYR A 27 3.88 -1.31 -12.88
CA TYR A 27 3.13 -0.92 -11.68
C TYR A 27 3.81 0.22 -10.92
N SER A 28 5.14 0.21 -10.85
CA SER A 28 5.94 1.24 -10.19
C SER A 28 5.70 2.64 -10.77
N GLU A 29 5.53 2.78 -12.08
CA GLU A 29 5.21 4.07 -12.70
C GLU A 29 3.85 4.60 -12.26
N ASP A 30 2.82 3.75 -12.26
CA ASP A 30 1.47 4.14 -11.82
C ASP A 30 1.45 4.48 -10.33
N VAL A 31 2.18 3.72 -9.50
CA VAL A 31 2.34 4.01 -8.08
C VAL A 31 2.99 5.38 -7.86
N MET A 32 4.09 5.68 -8.55
CA MET A 32 4.80 6.95 -8.42
C MET A 32 3.95 8.12 -8.91
N GLU A 33 3.18 7.94 -9.99
CA GLU A 33 2.23 8.93 -10.49
C GLU A 33 1.16 9.24 -9.42
N LEU A 34 0.50 8.21 -8.88
CA LEU A 34 -0.56 8.38 -7.89
C LEU A 34 -0.04 9.01 -6.60
N ILE A 35 1.11 8.54 -6.07
CA ILE A 35 1.75 9.15 -4.89
C ILE A 35 2.07 10.62 -5.15
N GLY A 36 2.58 10.96 -6.34
CA GLY A 36 2.83 12.35 -6.72
C GLY A 36 1.58 13.22 -6.74
N GLN A 37 0.45 12.69 -7.22
CA GLN A 37 -0.84 13.38 -7.17
C GLN A 37 -1.33 13.58 -5.73
N VAL A 38 -1.24 12.55 -4.88
CA VAL A 38 -1.62 12.64 -3.46
C VAL A 38 -0.84 13.76 -2.77
N TRP A 39 0.49 13.76 -2.93
CA TRP A 39 1.31 14.77 -2.30
C TRP A 39 1.03 16.16 -2.85
N ARG A 40 0.80 16.35 -4.14
CA ARG A 40 0.41 17.66 -4.69
C ARG A 40 -0.82 18.21 -3.96
N GLU A 41 -1.87 17.41 -3.85
CA GLU A 41 -3.13 17.79 -3.21
C GLU A 41 -2.95 18.08 -1.70
N VAL A 42 -2.16 17.25 -1.01
CA VAL A 42 -1.80 17.44 0.41
C VAL A 42 -1.07 18.79 0.62
N HIS A 43 -0.11 19.13 -0.24
CA HIS A 43 0.63 20.38 -0.12
C HIS A 43 -0.23 21.60 -0.46
N GLU A 44 -1.02 21.53 -1.54
CA GLU A 44 -1.89 22.62 -1.98
C GLU A 44 -2.93 23.00 -0.91
N HIS A 45 -3.51 21.99 -0.25
CA HIS A 45 -4.54 22.17 0.78
C HIS A 45 -3.99 22.19 2.21
N ARG A 46 -2.67 22.07 2.39
CA ARG A 46 -2.00 22.03 3.71
C ARG A 46 -2.60 20.98 4.65
N LEU A 47 -2.90 19.80 4.11
CA LEU A 47 -3.51 18.71 4.86
C LEU A 47 -2.50 18.12 5.84
N SER A 48 -2.95 17.80 7.05
CA SER A 48 -2.13 17.10 8.05
C SER A 48 -2.24 15.59 7.83
N THR A 49 -1.10 14.92 7.66
CA THR A 49 -1.02 13.48 7.36
C THR A 49 -0.05 12.79 8.32
N THR A 50 -0.06 11.46 8.35
CA THR A 50 0.95 10.66 9.09
C THR A 50 2.32 10.63 8.41
N GLY A 51 2.42 11.11 7.17
CA GLY A 51 3.66 11.03 6.37
C GLY A 51 3.89 9.68 5.69
N ILE A 52 2.97 8.72 5.84
CA ILE A 52 3.12 7.34 5.38
C ILE A 52 2.29 7.13 4.11
N ASN A 53 2.93 6.58 3.07
CA ASN A 53 2.23 6.21 1.83
C ASN A 53 1.69 4.79 1.93
N TYR A 54 0.48 4.62 1.44
CA TYR A 54 -0.20 3.34 1.31
C TYR A 54 -0.52 3.10 -0.16
N VAL A 55 -0.28 1.89 -0.65
CA VAL A 55 -0.66 1.45 -1.99
C VAL A 55 -1.44 0.16 -1.87
N ALA A 56 -2.71 0.19 -2.23
CA ALA A 56 -3.55 -0.99 -2.32
C ALA A 56 -3.65 -1.45 -3.78
N TYR A 57 -3.48 -2.75 -4.00
CA TYR A 57 -3.75 -3.41 -5.27
C TYR A 57 -5.07 -4.16 -5.11
N GLU A 58 -6.02 -3.88 -5.98
CA GLU A 58 -7.38 -4.40 -5.93
C GLU A 58 -7.65 -5.34 -7.11
N ASP A 59 -8.83 -5.96 -7.12
CA ASP A 59 -9.27 -6.77 -8.26
C ASP A 59 -9.39 -5.91 -9.53
N GLY A 60 -9.13 -6.53 -10.69
CA GLY A 60 -9.20 -5.85 -11.99
C GLY A 60 -8.04 -4.89 -12.25
N ASP A 61 -6.87 -5.17 -11.68
CA ASP A 61 -5.64 -4.39 -11.84
C ASP A 61 -5.83 -2.91 -11.44
N VAL A 62 -6.69 -2.65 -10.45
CA VAL A 62 -6.92 -1.30 -9.92
C VAL A 62 -5.93 -1.04 -8.78
N LEU A 63 -5.19 0.05 -8.88
CA LEU A 63 -4.38 0.58 -7.80
C LEU A 63 -5.13 1.70 -7.08
N PHE A 64 -4.89 1.82 -5.78
CA PHE A 64 -5.21 2.99 -4.99
C PHE A 64 -3.98 3.40 -4.18
N ALA A 65 -3.45 4.60 -4.42
CA ALA A 65 -2.40 5.18 -3.57
C ALA A 65 -2.97 6.31 -2.72
N GLY A 66 -2.62 6.34 -1.44
CA GLY A 66 -3.15 7.32 -0.50
C GLY A 66 -2.35 7.44 0.78
N VAL A 67 -2.83 8.34 1.64
CA VAL A 67 -2.27 8.61 2.96
C VAL A 67 -3.38 8.60 4.01
N GLU A 68 -3.01 8.41 5.27
CA GLU A 68 -3.90 8.69 6.39
C GLU A 68 -3.83 10.19 6.74
N LEU A 69 -4.99 10.83 6.84
CA LEU A 69 -5.10 12.20 7.30
C LEU A 69 -5.37 12.23 8.81
N ALA A 70 -4.74 13.16 9.52
CA ALA A 70 -4.96 13.37 10.96
C ALA A 70 -6.38 13.89 11.27
N ALA A 71 -6.99 14.58 10.30
CA ALA A 71 -8.37 15.03 10.33
C ALA A 71 -8.95 15.00 8.92
N GLU A 72 -10.28 14.89 8.81
CA GLU A 72 -10.93 15.03 7.49
C GLU A 72 -10.74 16.46 6.95
N PRO A 73 -10.57 16.64 5.63
CA PRO A 73 -10.46 17.97 5.03
C PRO A 73 -11.69 18.83 5.37
N ASP A 74 -11.45 20.07 5.80
CA ASP A 74 -12.50 21.07 6.11
C ASP A 74 -13.05 21.74 4.84
N ARG A 75 -12.41 21.47 3.70
CA ARG A 75 -12.72 22.01 2.37
C ARG A 75 -12.71 20.86 1.34
N PRO A 76 -13.43 21.01 0.22
CA PRO A 76 -13.37 20.04 -0.87
C PRO A 76 -11.93 19.85 -1.36
N THR A 77 -11.53 18.60 -1.54
CA THR A 77 -10.26 18.20 -2.18
C THR A 77 -10.57 17.20 -3.28
N SER A 78 -9.58 16.93 -4.12
CA SER A 78 -9.66 15.89 -5.14
C SER A 78 -9.41 14.48 -4.57
N LEU A 79 -9.03 14.35 -3.29
CA LEU A 79 -8.72 13.06 -2.67
C LEU A 79 -10.00 12.23 -2.46
N MET A 80 -9.99 11.02 -3.01
CA MET A 80 -11.00 10.01 -2.73
C MET A 80 -10.80 9.44 -1.33
N LYS A 81 -11.87 9.41 -0.52
CA LYS A 81 -11.89 8.70 0.76
C LYS A 81 -12.23 7.23 0.54
N LYS A 82 -11.35 6.33 0.95
CA LYS A 82 -11.58 4.87 0.82
C LYS A 82 -11.19 4.13 2.09
N ARG A 83 -11.99 3.14 2.47
CA ARG A 83 -11.77 2.30 3.66
C ARG A 83 -11.38 0.91 3.21
N PHE A 84 -10.27 0.40 3.75
CA PHE A 84 -9.79 -0.97 3.53
C PHE A 84 -9.85 -1.74 4.84
N SER A 85 -10.41 -2.96 4.79
CA SER A 85 -10.57 -3.81 5.97
C SER A 85 -9.89 -5.14 5.73
N PHE A 86 -9.03 -5.54 6.66
CA PHE A 86 -8.29 -6.80 6.68
C PHE A 86 -8.78 -7.59 7.88
N SER A 87 -9.71 -8.53 7.68
CA SER A 87 -10.23 -9.38 8.76
C SER A 87 -9.14 -10.28 9.32
N ARG A 88 -8.37 -10.89 8.42
CA ARG A 88 -7.17 -11.70 8.67
C ARG A 88 -6.19 -11.45 7.54
N TYR A 89 -4.91 -11.31 7.84
CA TYR A 89 -3.91 -11.02 6.81
C TYR A 89 -2.54 -11.61 7.14
N ALA A 90 -1.79 -11.96 6.10
CA ALA A 90 -0.36 -12.22 6.23
C ALA A 90 0.40 -10.91 6.13
N ARG A 91 1.39 -10.72 6.99
CA ARG A 91 2.23 -9.53 7.10
C ARG A 91 3.69 -9.90 6.88
N PHE A 92 4.36 -9.14 6.03
CA PHE A 92 5.80 -9.21 5.83
C PHE A 92 6.40 -7.81 5.88
N ILE A 93 7.61 -7.68 6.44
CA ILE A 93 8.37 -6.44 6.43
C ILE A 93 9.56 -6.62 5.51
N HIS A 94 9.53 -5.93 4.37
CA HIS A 94 10.67 -5.75 3.50
C HIS A 94 11.56 -4.65 4.07
N ILE A 95 12.86 -4.92 4.16
CA ILE A 95 13.87 -3.92 4.53
C ILE A 95 14.87 -3.88 3.38
N GLY A 96 14.97 -2.74 2.72
CA GLY A 96 15.87 -2.56 1.59
C GLY A 96 15.24 -1.74 0.44
N PRO A 97 15.91 -1.69 -0.72
CA PRO A 97 15.45 -0.89 -1.84
C PRO A 97 14.13 -1.40 -2.41
N TYR A 98 13.32 -0.49 -2.94
CA TYR A 98 12.02 -0.81 -3.53
C TYR A 98 12.11 -1.72 -4.78
N SER A 99 13.26 -1.75 -5.45
CA SER A 99 13.52 -2.69 -6.54
C SER A 99 13.49 -4.16 -6.11
N GLY A 100 13.54 -4.45 -4.80
CA GLY A 100 13.39 -5.80 -4.25
C GLY A 100 11.94 -6.21 -3.94
N LEU A 101 10.96 -5.32 -4.13
CA LEU A 101 9.57 -5.61 -3.77
C LEU A 101 8.97 -6.74 -4.62
N ASP A 102 9.27 -6.81 -5.92
CA ASP A 102 8.78 -7.89 -6.79
C ASP A 102 9.22 -9.29 -6.30
N GLU A 103 10.46 -9.40 -5.84
CA GLU A 103 11.00 -10.62 -5.25
C GLU A 103 10.35 -10.93 -3.90
N ALA A 104 10.13 -9.91 -3.07
CA ALA A 104 9.42 -10.05 -1.79
C ALA A 104 7.99 -10.57 -2.01
N HIS A 105 7.24 -9.98 -2.95
CA HIS A 105 5.90 -10.44 -3.32
C HIS A 105 5.90 -11.88 -3.83
N SER A 106 6.87 -12.24 -4.66
CA SER A 106 7.03 -13.61 -5.16
C SER A 106 7.29 -14.60 -4.03
N SER A 107 8.14 -14.23 -3.08
CA SER A 107 8.46 -15.03 -1.90
C SER A 107 7.25 -15.20 -0.96
N ILE A 108 6.46 -14.14 -0.75
CA ILE A 108 5.23 -14.20 0.06
C ILE A 108 4.23 -15.15 -0.58
N ARG A 109 3.96 -15.01 -1.88
CA ARG A 109 3.02 -15.90 -2.60
C ARG A 109 3.44 -17.36 -2.52
N ALA A 110 4.73 -17.64 -2.72
CA ALA A 110 5.28 -18.99 -2.61
C ALA A 110 5.10 -19.57 -1.19
N ALA A 111 5.36 -18.78 -0.14
CA ALA A 111 5.19 -19.23 1.23
C ALA A 111 3.72 -19.45 1.62
N LEU A 112 2.81 -18.59 1.17
CA LEU A 112 1.37 -18.77 1.37
C LEU A 112 0.89 -20.06 0.69
N GLN A 113 1.33 -20.30 -0.55
CA GLN A 113 1.00 -21.52 -1.27
C GLN A 113 1.55 -22.77 -0.56
N ALA A 114 2.82 -22.75 -0.12
CA ALA A 114 3.44 -23.88 0.58
C ALA A 114 2.80 -24.19 1.93
N SER A 115 2.18 -23.19 2.58
CA SER A 115 1.45 -23.34 3.84
C SER A 115 -0.04 -23.63 3.66
N GLY A 116 -0.52 -23.75 2.41
CA GLY A 116 -1.93 -24.02 2.11
C GLY A 116 -2.87 -22.84 2.34
N HIS A 117 -2.33 -21.64 2.56
CA HIS A 117 -3.13 -20.43 2.70
C HIS A 117 -3.51 -19.85 1.33
N ARG A 118 -4.75 -19.37 1.24
CA ARG A 118 -5.23 -18.60 0.10
C ARG A 118 -5.34 -17.13 0.49
N TYR A 119 -5.22 -16.26 -0.50
CA TYR A 119 -5.40 -14.82 -0.32
C TYR A 119 -6.34 -14.26 -1.38
N CYS A 120 -6.88 -13.09 -1.08
CA CYS A 120 -7.69 -12.30 -2.01
C CYS A 120 -7.19 -10.85 -2.03
N GLN A 121 -7.70 -10.08 -2.98
CA GLN A 121 -7.51 -8.64 -2.97
C GLN A 121 -8.39 -7.99 -1.88
N PRO A 122 -8.01 -6.81 -1.38
CA PRO A 122 -6.79 -6.09 -1.70
C PRO A 122 -5.55 -6.68 -1.03
N THR A 123 -4.42 -6.59 -1.72
CA THR A 123 -3.09 -6.59 -1.09
C THR A 123 -2.66 -5.14 -0.87
N MET A 124 -1.74 -4.90 0.06
CA MET A 124 -1.31 -3.54 0.38
C MET A 124 0.16 -3.46 0.73
N GLU A 125 0.81 -2.44 0.19
CA GLU A 125 2.12 -1.98 0.60
C GLU A 125 1.98 -0.70 1.45
N ILE A 126 2.76 -0.62 2.52
CA ILE A 126 2.80 0.51 3.44
C ILE A 126 4.26 0.94 3.57
N TYR A 127 4.57 2.10 3.03
CA TYR A 127 5.92 2.62 2.94
C TYR A 127 6.25 3.37 4.23
N GLY A 128 7.22 2.85 4.99
CA GLY A 128 7.71 3.50 6.20
C GLY A 128 8.30 4.89 5.91
N HIS A 129 8.81 5.53 6.96
CA HIS A 129 9.49 6.82 6.77
C HIS A 129 10.67 6.66 5.81
N TRP A 130 10.72 7.55 4.82
CA TRP A 130 11.78 7.56 3.83
C TRP A 130 13.15 7.74 4.50
N ASN A 131 14.13 6.96 4.03
CA ASN A 131 15.51 7.06 4.43
C ASN A 131 16.38 7.35 3.21
N GLU A 132 17.38 8.23 3.38
CA GLU A 132 18.41 8.48 2.36
C GLU A 132 19.17 7.20 2.01
N ASP A 133 19.42 6.36 3.01
CA ASP A 133 19.98 5.03 2.83
C ASP A 133 18.86 4.05 2.46
N SER A 134 18.70 3.81 1.17
CA SER A 134 17.68 2.90 0.65
C SER A 134 17.75 1.47 1.24
N ALA A 135 18.90 1.04 1.76
CA ALA A 135 19.03 -0.25 2.43
C ALA A 135 18.27 -0.32 3.77
N LYS A 136 17.88 0.83 4.32
CA LYS A 136 17.10 0.98 5.55
C LYS A 136 15.63 1.29 5.30
N ASN A 137 15.20 1.44 4.04
CA ASN A 137 13.79 1.68 3.76
C ASN A 137 12.97 0.47 4.18
N GLU A 138 11.89 0.72 4.91
CA GLU A 138 10.96 -0.31 5.34
C GLU A 138 9.69 -0.25 4.51
N THR A 139 9.19 -1.42 4.11
CA THR A 139 7.88 -1.55 3.46
C THR A 139 7.14 -2.73 4.07
N GLU A 140 6.00 -2.45 4.70
CA GLU A 140 5.11 -3.49 5.18
C GLU A 140 4.20 -3.94 4.03
N ILE A 141 4.18 -5.25 3.78
CA ILE A 141 3.36 -5.88 2.75
C ILE A 141 2.29 -6.73 3.44
N ARG A 142 1.03 -6.50 3.08
CA ARG A 142 -0.15 -7.20 3.61
C ARG A 142 -0.88 -7.96 2.51
N TYR A 143 -1.20 -9.21 2.78
CA TYR A 143 -2.05 -10.06 1.95
C TYR A 143 -3.29 -10.47 2.73
N THR A 144 -4.48 -10.09 2.24
CA THR A 144 -5.75 -10.49 2.87
C THR A 144 -5.95 -12.00 2.73
N LEU A 145 -6.13 -12.71 3.84
CA LEU A 145 -6.29 -14.16 3.85
C LEU A 145 -7.78 -14.56 3.76
N VAL A 146 -8.04 -15.70 3.12
CA VAL A 146 -9.37 -16.31 2.96
C VAL A 146 -9.49 -17.57 3.81
#